data_AF-A0A1M6A9T4-F1
#
_entry.id   AF-A0A1M6A9T4-F1
#
_cell.length_a   1.000
_cell.length_b   1.000
_cell.length_c   1.000
_cell.angle_alpha   90.00
_cell.angle_beta   90.00
_cell.angle_gamma   90.00
#
_symmetry.space_group_name_H-M   'P 1'
#
loop_
_entity.id
_entity.type
_entity.pdbx_description
1 polymer ?
#
loop_
_entity_poly.entity_id
_entity_poly.type
_entity_poly.pdbx_seq_one_letter_code
_entity_poly.pdbx_strand_id
1 'polypeptide(L)'
;MIGTEFSYGSGLGNQLFWYVCARAAAENKGCEFGIINPKGLANNMHSDTGMYFMDIDLGIEIPEADKSKFTIFEDEDHRLYLGNSSHDMEHGVYVSGVDKAFFDIEDNTLLYGNLQGEEYFEKYKDKLKDWLKVKPEYDSHEYTKDNLCIIHLRCGDYSNSPELWLDRKYWLHGIKNMKKVRPDMEFLAVTDDVEAAHKILPEVKAVTNDLAKDYVTIKNAKYLLLSNSSFAVFPAFTSDELVYAIAPKYWARHNVSDGYWASEQNIYSCFHYMDKKGGVFSADECRKELEEYKKASPVYRRLDRKPGAVLKFGQNIRAKALYFAYMSRKAYRSIVRRMGIIG
;
A
#
# COMPACT_ATOMS: atom_id res chain seq x y z
N MET A 1 -8.80 -15.16 -23.83
CA MET A 1 -9.02 -14.54 -22.51
C MET A 1 -7.71 -14.25 -21.76
N ILE A 2 -7.62 -13.12 -21.04
CA ILE A 2 -6.55 -12.82 -20.07
C ILE A 2 -7.11 -12.93 -18.65
N GLY A 3 -6.38 -13.49 -17.69
CA GLY A 3 -6.90 -13.65 -16.33
C GLY A 3 -5.88 -13.54 -15.22
N THR A 4 -6.36 -13.66 -13.98
CA THR A 4 -5.53 -13.73 -12.77
C THR A 4 -6.19 -14.66 -11.76
N GLU A 5 -5.53 -14.90 -10.64
CA GLU A 5 -6.01 -15.74 -9.56
C GLU A 5 -6.16 -14.97 -8.25
N PHE A 6 -7.23 -15.22 -7.51
CA PHE A 6 -7.33 -14.76 -6.12
C PHE A 6 -6.83 -15.83 -5.16
N SER A 7 -5.66 -15.60 -4.56
CA SER A 7 -5.13 -16.47 -3.52
C SER A 7 -5.73 -16.15 -2.15
N TYR A 8 -6.07 -17.20 -1.39
CA TYR A 8 -6.58 -17.09 -0.02
C TYR A 8 -5.57 -16.38 0.90
N GLY A 9 -6.06 -15.47 1.74
CA GLY A 9 -5.24 -14.72 2.71
C GLY A 9 -4.68 -13.39 2.20
N SER A 10 -4.82 -13.08 0.91
CA SER A 10 -4.35 -11.81 0.34
C SER A 10 -5.28 -10.65 0.68
N GLY A 11 -4.74 -9.54 1.19
CA GLY A 11 -5.54 -8.35 1.53
C GLY A 11 -6.28 -7.78 0.32
N LEU A 12 -7.46 -7.19 0.55
CA LEU A 12 -8.33 -6.68 -0.51
C LEU A 12 -7.60 -5.72 -1.48
N GLY A 13 -6.74 -4.84 -0.96
CA GLY A 13 -5.97 -3.91 -1.81
C GLY A 13 -5.20 -4.63 -2.92
N ASN A 14 -4.52 -5.73 -2.61
CA ASN A 14 -3.76 -6.51 -3.60
C ASN A 14 -4.68 -7.24 -4.58
N GLN A 15 -5.79 -7.78 -4.10
CA GLN A 15 -6.78 -8.45 -4.97
C GLN A 15 -7.38 -7.47 -5.99
N LEU A 16 -7.66 -6.23 -5.59
CA LEU A 16 -8.13 -5.19 -6.51
C LEU A 16 -7.06 -4.84 -7.56
N PHE A 17 -5.78 -4.86 -7.21
CA PHE A 17 -4.71 -4.63 -8.19
C PHE A 17 -4.65 -5.73 -9.25
N TRP A 18 -4.68 -6.99 -8.82
CA TRP A 18 -4.72 -8.13 -9.74
C TRP A 18 -5.94 -8.06 -10.66
N TYR A 19 -7.11 -7.80 -10.09
CA TYR A 19 -8.36 -7.62 -10.82
C TYR A 19 -8.26 -6.50 -11.88
N VAL A 20 -7.84 -5.31 -11.45
CA VAL A 20 -7.76 -4.13 -12.33
C VAL A 20 -6.72 -4.34 -13.42
N CYS A 21 -5.56 -4.93 -13.12
CA CYS A 21 -4.52 -5.19 -14.12
C CYS A 21 -4.96 -6.24 -15.14
N ALA A 22 -5.57 -7.35 -14.72
CA ALA A 22 -6.10 -8.35 -15.63
C ALA A 22 -7.17 -7.78 -16.56
N ARG A 23 -8.11 -7.00 -15.99
CA ARG A 23 -9.16 -6.34 -16.76
C ARG A 23 -8.58 -5.29 -17.73
N ALA A 24 -7.64 -4.45 -17.28
CA ALA A 24 -6.98 -3.46 -18.12
C ALA A 24 -6.19 -4.10 -19.28
N ALA A 25 -5.50 -5.21 -19.03
CA ALA A 25 -4.76 -5.93 -20.06
C ALA A 25 -5.69 -6.55 -21.10
N ALA A 26 -6.78 -7.21 -20.68
CA ALA A 26 -7.80 -7.74 -21.57
C ALA A 26 -8.43 -6.62 -22.43
N GLU A 27 -8.73 -5.48 -21.81
CA GLU A 27 -9.29 -4.31 -22.49
C GLU A 27 -8.33 -3.74 -23.55
N ASN A 28 -7.02 -3.74 -23.27
CA ASN A 28 -5.99 -3.33 -24.24
C ASN A 28 -5.91 -4.26 -25.45
N LYS A 29 -6.13 -5.57 -25.25
CA LYS A 29 -6.06 -6.60 -26.29
C LYS A 29 -7.40 -6.84 -26.99
N GLY A 30 -8.49 -6.30 -26.45
CA GLY A 30 -9.85 -6.50 -26.97
C GLY A 30 -10.35 -7.94 -26.78
N CYS A 31 -9.89 -8.63 -25.74
CA CYS A 31 -10.31 -9.99 -25.41
C CYS A 31 -11.08 -10.04 -24.08
N GLU A 32 -11.68 -11.20 -23.80
CA GLU A 32 -12.37 -11.43 -22.52
C GLU A 32 -11.38 -11.49 -21.35
N PHE A 33 -11.83 -11.13 -20.15
CA PHE A 33 -11.06 -11.35 -18.92
C PHE A 33 -11.70 -12.41 -18.05
N GLY A 34 -10.90 -13.04 -17.19
CA GLY A 34 -11.38 -14.06 -16.28
C GLY A 34 -10.58 -14.18 -14.98
N ILE A 35 -11.15 -14.87 -14.02
CA ILE A 35 -10.58 -15.03 -12.67
C ILE A 35 -10.62 -16.50 -12.25
N ILE A 36 -9.47 -16.99 -11.78
CA ILE A 36 -9.38 -18.24 -11.02
C ILE A 36 -9.75 -17.95 -9.58
N ASN A 37 -10.59 -18.81 -8.99
CA ASN A 37 -11.07 -18.71 -7.61
C ASN A 37 -11.78 -17.38 -7.29
N PRO A 38 -12.87 -17.02 -8.00
CA PRO A 38 -13.58 -15.75 -7.76
C PRO A 38 -14.10 -15.61 -6.32
N LYS A 39 -14.37 -16.72 -5.63
CA LYS A 39 -14.80 -16.76 -4.22
C LYS A 39 -13.74 -16.25 -3.23
N GLY A 40 -12.48 -16.14 -3.65
CA GLY A 40 -11.42 -15.57 -2.83
C GLY A 40 -11.52 -14.06 -2.66
N LEU A 41 -12.30 -13.35 -3.48
CA LEU A 41 -12.40 -11.90 -3.42
C LEU A 41 -12.95 -11.42 -2.07
N ALA A 42 -12.22 -10.49 -1.44
CA ALA A 42 -12.51 -9.91 -0.13
C ALA A 42 -12.61 -10.94 1.02
N ASN A 43 -12.16 -12.17 0.78
CA ASN A 43 -11.99 -13.21 1.79
C ASN A 43 -10.50 -13.43 2.03
N ASN A 44 -10.01 -12.96 3.17
CA ASN A 44 -8.60 -12.96 3.54
C ASN A 44 -8.41 -13.14 5.04
N MET A 45 -7.16 -13.02 5.51
CA MET A 45 -6.83 -13.24 6.92
C MET A 45 -7.50 -12.25 7.90
N HIS A 46 -8.08 -11.15 7.40
CA HIS A 46 -8.72 -10.11 8.18
C HIS A 46 -10.25 -10.03 7.99
N SER A 47 -10.82 -10.70 6.98
CA SER A 47 -12.27 -10.66 6.70
C SER A 47 -12.72 -11.87 5.91
N ASP A 48 -13.92 -12.38 6.21
CA ASP A 48 -14.59 -13.47 5.50
C ASP A 48 -16.01 -13.04 5.05
N THR A 49 -16.21 -11.74 4.86
CA THR A 49 -17.52 -11.15 4.52
C THR A 49 -17.79 -11.13 3.01
N GLY A 50 -16.80 -11.48 2.19
CA GLY A 50 -16.84 -11.30 0.74
C GLY A 50 -16.98 -9.83 0.31
N MET A 51 -17.14 -9.63 -1.01
CA MET A 51 -17.33 -8.32 -1.62
C MET A 51 -18.81 -7.92 -1.61
N TYR A 52 -19.35 -7.56 -0.45
CA TYR A 52 -20.79 -7.27 -0.30
C TYR A 52 -21.19 -5.87 -0.80
N PHE A 53 -20.26 -4.91 -0.79
CA PHE A 53 -20.53 -3.48 -1.02
C PHE A 53 -20.21 -2.98 -2.45
N MET A 54 -19.75 -3.87 -3.33
CA MET A 54 -19.53 -3.61 -4.76
C MET A 54 -20.05 -4.78 -5.58
N ASP A 55 -20.63 -4.50 -6.75
CA ASP A 55 -20.95 -5.52 -7.74
C ASP A 55 -19.80 -5.62 -8.74
N ILE A 56 -18.72 -6.30 -8.32
CA ILE A 56 -17.55 -6.47 -9.18
C ILE A 56 -17.84 -7.54 -10.24
N ASP A 57 -17.82 -7.11 -11.49
CA ASP A 57 -17.79 -8.00 -12.65
C ASP A 57 -16.44 -8.72 -12.70
N LEU A 58 -16.43 -10.01 -12.33
CA LEU A 58 -15.24 -10.87 -12.29
C LEU A 58 -14.95 -11.58 -13.62
N GLY A 59 -15.70 -11.25 -14.68
CA GLY A 59 -15.53 -11.88 -15.98
C GLY A 59 -15.85 -13.37 -15.94
N ILE A 60 -15.11 -14.15 -16.72
CA ILE A 60 -15.31 -15.60 -16.84
C ILE A 60 -14.55 -16.32 -15.72
N GLU A 61 -15.24 -17.19 -14.97
CA GLU A 61 -14.57 -18.08 -14.02
C GLU A 61 -13.68 -19.07 -14.78
N ILE A 62 -12.39 -19.06 -14.48
CA ILE A 62 -11.40 -19.98 -15.04
C ILE A 62 -11.27 -21.15 -14.07
N PRO A 63 -11.64 -22.39 -14.46
CA PRO A 63 -11.46 -23.54 -13.60
C PRO A 63 -9.97 -23.76 -13.27
N GLU A 64 -9.65 -24.10 -12.02
CA GLU A 64 -8.26 -24.37 -11.60
C GLU A 64 -7.57 -25.42 -12.49
N ALA A 65 -8.31 -26.45 -12.92
CA ALA A 65 -7.82 -27.49 -13.83
C ALA A 65 -7.37 -26.95 -15.19
N ASP A 66 -7.87 -25.78 -15.59
CA ASP A 66 -7.58 -25.14 -16.87
C ASP A 66 -6.37 -24.20 -16.81
N LYS A 67 -5.80 -23.94 -15.62
CA LYS A 67 -4.62 -23.08 -15.43
C LYS A 67 -3.44 -23.47 -16.33
N SER A 68 -3.21 -24.77 -16.53
CA SER A 68 -2.15 -25.30 -17.39
C SER A 68 -2.33 -25.00 -18.89
N LYS A 69 -3.51 -24.55 -19.31
CA LYS A 69 -3.83 -24.19 -20.70
C LYS A 69 -3.40 -22.75 -21.05
N PHE A 70 -3.05 -21.94 -20.06
CA PHE A 70 -2.68 -20.54 -20.24
C PHE A 70 -1.16 -20.35 -20.24
N THR A 71 -0.70 -19.35 -20.99
CA THR A 71 0.64 -18.79 -20.80
C THR A 71 0.68 -18.08 -19.45
N ILE A 72 1.80 -18.18 -18.73
CA ILE A 72 1.97 -17.48 -17.45
C ILE A 72 2.84 -16.25 -17.68
N PHE A 73 2.31 -15.09 -17.31
CA PHE A 73 3.08 -13.87 -17.13
C PHE A 73 3.34 -13.67 -15.63
N GLU A 74 4.60 -13.55 -15.24
CA GLU A 74 5.01 -13.19 -13.89
C GLU A 74 5.68 -11.82 -13.93
N ASP A 75 5.09 -10.85 -13.23
CA ASP A 75 5.64 -9.51 -13.03
C ASP A 75 7.06 -9.58 -12.45
N GLU A 76 7.93 -8.65 -12.86
CA GLU A 76 9.32 -8.60 -12.37
C GLU A 76 9.39 -8.66 -10.84
N ASP A 77 10.30 -9.49 -10.32
CA ASP A 77 10.50 -9.71 -8.89
C ASP A 77 11.95 -9.45 -8.43
N HIS A 78 12.39 -8.20 -8.58
CA HIS A 78 13.69 -7.75 -8.14
C HIS A 78 13.76 -7.51 -6.62
N ARG A 79 14.83 -8.01 -6.00
CA ARG A 79 15.00 -8.05 -4.54
C ARG A 79 16.29 -7.38 -4.08
N LEU A 80 16.18 -6.59 -3.00
CA LEU A 80 17.32 -6.12 -2.21
C LEU A 80 17.38 -6.81 -0.85
N TYR A 81 18.48 -7.51 -0.58
CA TYR A 81 18.69 -8.21 0.70
C TYR A 81 19.37 -7.29 1.71
N LEU A 82 18.60 -6.75 2.66
CA LEU A 82 19.01 -5.67 3.56
C LEU A 82 18.89 -6.05 5.04
N GLY A 83 19.80 -5.55 5.87
CA GLY A 83 19.81 -5.77 7.31
C GLY A 83 18.80 -4.91 8.09
N ASN A 84 17.57 -4.78 7.59
CA ASN A 84 16.50 -4.04 8.28
C ASN A 84 15.67 -4.95 9.18
N SER A 85 15.39 -6.17 8.73
CA SER A 85 14.67 -7.21 9.47
C SER A 85 15.10 -8.60 9.00
N SER A 86 14.69 -9.65 9.71
CA SER A 86 14.90 -11.04 9.28
C SER A 86 14.26 -11.31 7.93
N HIS A 87 13.07 -10.74 7.69
CA HIS A 87 12.36 -10.86 6.43
C HIS A 87 13.16 -10.26 5.26
N ASP A 88 13.66 -9.03 5.39
CA ASP A 88 14.47 -8.37 4.36
C ASP A 88 15.79 -9.10 4.07
N MET A 89 16.33 -9.81 5.06
CA MET A 89 17.55 -10.59 4.89
C MET A 89 17.31 -11.93 4.20
N GLU A 90 16.16 -12.56 4.44
CA GLU A 90 15.86 -13.90 3.91
C GLU A 90 15.17 -13.85 2.54
N HIS A 91 14.12 -13.04 2.44
CA HIS A 91 13.26 -12.93 1.25
C HIS A 91 13.59 -11.72 0.38
N GLY A 92 14.25 -10.71 0.96
CA GLY A 92 14.57 -9.47 0.25
C GLY A 92 13.40 -8.50 0.22
N VAL A 93 13.73 -7.21 0.10
CA VAL A 93 12.78 -6.14 -0.16
C VAL A 93 12.42 -6.18 -1.65
N TYR A 94 11.13 -6.26 -1.97
CA TYR A 94 10.64 -6.08 -3.34
C TYR A 94 10.92 -4.65 -3.82
N VAL A 95 11.58 -4.49 -4.96
CA VAL A 95 11.97 -3.18 -5.52
C VAL A 95 11.73 -3.09 -7.02
N SER A 96 10.89 -3.93 -7.61
CA SER A 96 10.61 -3.82 -9.05
C SER A 96 9.75 -2.59 -9.35
N GLY A 97 9.93 -2.11 -10.58
CA GLY A 97 9.04 -1.14 -11.22
C GLY A 97 8.01 -1.83 -12.10
N VAL A 98 7.49 -1.08 -13.07
CA VAL A 98 6.58 -1.59 -14.10
C VAL A 98 7.38 -2.43 -15.08
N ASP A 99 7.05 -3.72 -15.17
CA ASP A 99 7.53 -4.63 -16.21
C ASP A 99 6.90 -4.24 -17.56
N LYS A 100 7.73 -3.88 -18.53
CA LYS A 100 7.27 -3.45 -19.85
C LYS A 100 6.72 -4.61 -20.68
N ALA A 101 7.10 -5.86 -20.40
CA ALA A 101 6.54 -7.03 -21.07
C ALA A 101 5.03 -7.20 -20.80
N PHE A 102 4.51 -6.62 -19.71
CA PHE A 102 3.06 -6.59 -19.42
C PHE A 102 2.25 -6.03 -20.59
N PHE A 103 2.75 -5.02 -21.30
CA PHE A 103 2.01 -4.38 -22.39
C PHE A 103 1.98 -5.21 -23.68
N ASP A 104 2.89 -6.18 -23.79
CA ASP A 104 3.04 -7.05 -24.96
C ASP A 104 2.40 -8.43 -24.75
N ILE A 105 1.77 -8.69 -23.60
CA ILE A 105 1.16 -10.00 -23.32
C ILE A 105 0.05 -10.33 -24.32
N GLU A 106 -0.02 -11.59 -24.71
CA GLU A 106 -0.99 -12.06 -25.70
C GLU A 106 -2.25 -12.62 -25.05
N ASP A 107 -3.26 -12.87 -25.88
CA ASP A 107 -4.44 -13.57 -25.42
C ASP A 107 -4.08 -14.97 -24.87
N ASN A 108 -4.93 -15.53 -24.01
CA ASN A 108 -4.68 -16.81 -23.32
C ASN A 108 -3.50 -16.74 -22.33
N THR A 109 -3.44 -15.67 -21.52
CA THR A 109 -2.39 -15.43 -20.51
C THR A 109 -2.98 -15.24 -19.11
N LEU A 110 -2.36 -15.86 -18.09
CA LEU A 110 -2.63 -15.58 -16.67
C LEU A 110 -1.53 -14.70 -16.08
N LEU A 111 -1.94 -13.67 -15.33
CA LEU A 111 -1.06 -12.68 -14.73
C LEU A 111 -0.81 -13.01 -13.27
N TYR A 112 0.45 -12.94 -12.86
CA TYR A 112 0.90 -13.15 -11.49
C TYR A 112 1.95 -12.11 -11.11
N GLY A 113 2.15 -11.94 -9.79
CA GLY A 113 3.14 -11.04 -9.22
C GLY A 113 2.51 -9.88 -8.45
N ASN A 114 3.23 -8.77 -8.35
CA ASN A 114 2.80 -7.64 -7.52
C ASN A 114 1.72 -6.81 -8.23
N LEU A 115 1.95 -6.45 -9.50
CA LEU A 115 0.98 -5.79 -10.38
C LEU A 115 0.34 -4.54 -9.77
N GLN A 116 1.10 -3.73 -9.02
CA GLN A 116 0.59 -2.52 -8.36
C GLN A 116 0.97 -1.22 -9.08
N GLY A 117 1.66 -1.32 -10.22
CA GLY A 117 2.10 -0.15 -10.97
C GLY A 117 0.92 0.59 -11.60
N GLU A 118 0.84 1.90 -11.37
CA GLU A 118 -0.20 2.75 -11.98
C GLU A 118 -0.24 2.64 -13.51
N GLU A 119 0.92 2.54 -14.16
CA GLU A 119 1.04 2.44 -15.63
C GLU A 119 0.29 1.22 -16.21
N TYR A 120 0.08 0.15 -15.42
CA TYR A 120 -0.66 -1.03 -15.89
C TYR A 120 -2.13 -0.73 -16.20
N PHE A 121 -2.72 0.30 -15.58
CA PHE A 121 -4.16 0.56 -15.66
C PHE A 121 -4.54 2.04 -15.81
N GLU A 122 -3.60 2.99 -15.73
CA GLU A 122 -3.89 4.44 -15.75
C GLU A 122 -4.69 4.89 -16.97
N LYS A 123 -4.47 4.26 -18.13
CA LYS A 123 -5.22 4.52 -19.37
C LYS A 123 -6.72 4.31 -19.21
N TYR A 124 -7.13 3.48 -18.25
CA TYR A 124 -8.51 3.14 -17.96
C TYR A 124 -9.05 3.82 -16.70
N LYS A 125 -8.36 4.84 -16.17
CA LYS A 125 -8.77 5.57 -14.95
C LYS A 125 -10.24 5.96 -14.92
N ASP A 126 -10.80 6.42 -16.03
CA ASP A 126 -12.22 6.78 -16.12
C ASP A 126 -13.14 5.56 -15.95
N LYS A 127 -12.77 4.41 -16.53
CA LYS A 127 -13.52 3.14 -16.37
C LYS A 127 -13.37 2.54 -14.98
N LEU A 128 -12.26 2.80 -14.27
CA LEU A 128 -12.04 2.23 -12.92
C LEU A 128 -13.14 2.61 -11.94
N LYS A 129 -13.72 3.81 -12.09
CA LYS A 129 -14.84 4.28 -11.26
C LYS A 129 -16.08 3.41 -11.41
N ASP A 130 -16.31 2.90 -12.62
CA ASP A 130 -17.39 1.95 -12.90
C ASP A 130 -17.02 0.53 -12.47
N TRP A 131 -15.77 0.09 -12.71
CA TRP A 131 -15.31 -1.25 -12.34
C TRP A 131 -15.29 -1.48 -10.82
N LEU A 132 -14.97 -0.45 -10.05
CA LEU A 132 -14.88 -0.48 -8.59
C LEU A 132 -16.01 0.33 -7.93
N LYS A 133 -17.17 0.39 -8.59
CA LYS A 133 -18.30 1.18 -8.13
C LYS A 133 -18.90 0.61 -6.85
N VAL A 134 -18.98 1.46 -5.83
CA VAL A 134 -19.67 1.17 -4.57
C VAL A 134 -21.17 1.24 -4.81
N LYS A 135 -21.93 0.29 -4.23
CA LYS A 135 -23.40 0.33 -4.31
C LYS A 135 -23.95 1.56 -3.56
N PRO A 136 -25.00 2.23 -4.07
CA PRO A 136 -25.51 3.47 -3.47
C PRO A 136 -25.84 3.37 -1.97
N GLU A 137 -26.33 2.22 -1.50
CA GLU A 137 -26.68 1.98 -0.10
C GLU A 137 -25.47 1.92 0.84
N TYR A 138 -24.26 1.68 0.33
CA TYR A 138 -23.01 1.71 1.09
C TYR A 138 -22.21 3.01 0.87
N ASP A 139 -22.50 3.79 -0.18
CA ASP A 139 -21.75 5.00 -0.51
C ASP A 139 -22.07 6.14 0.46
N SER A 140 -21.25 6.26 1.50
CA SER A 140 -21.47 7.20 2.60
C SER A 140 -20.56 8.44 2.49
N HIS A 141 -21.17 9.62 2.65
CA HIS A 141 -20.49 10.91 2.71
C HIS A 141 -20.41 11.49 4.14
N GLU A 142 -20.59 10.65 5.18
CA GLU A 142 -20.61 11.09 6.59
C GLU A 142 -19.38 11.94 6.97
N TYR A 143 -18.22 11.61 6.41
CA TYR A 143 -16.94 12.29 6.68
C TYR A 143 -16.42 13.09 5.47
N THR A 144 -17.27 13.40 4.50
CA THR A 144 -16.93 14.30 3.39
C THR A 144 -17.11 15.75 3.83
N LYS A 145 -16.03 16.41 4.22
CA LYS A 145 -16.05 17.83 4.64
C LYS A 145 -14.87 18.60 4.08
N ASP A 146 -15.08 19.89 3.84
CA ASP A 146 -14.09 20.78 3.22
C ASP A 146 -12.84 21.02 4.09
N ASN A 147 -12.96 20.87 5.41
CA ASN A 147 -11.87 21.07 6.36
C ASN A 147 -11.48 19.79 7.12
N LEU A 148 -11.91 18.61 6.67
CA LEU A 148 -11.58 17.35 7.35
C LEU A 148 -10.54 16.54 6.58
N CYS A 149 -9.47 16.18 7.27
CA CYS A 149 -8.47 15.23 6.81
C CYS A 149 -8.68 13.87 7.46
N ILE A 150 -8.87 12.84 6.64
CA ILE A 150 -8.94 11.45 7.09
C ILE A 150 -7.53 10.89 7.19
N ILE A 151 -7.18 10.41 8.39
CA ILE A 151 -5.94 9.71 8.66
C ILE A 151 -6.21 8.20 8.58
N HIS A 152 -5.66 7.52 7.59
CA HIS A 152 -5.73 6.06 7.49
C HIS A 152 -4.59 5.43 8.31
N LEU A 153 -4.88 5.11 9.58
CA LEU A 153 -3.94 4.50 10.50
C LEU A 153 -4.05 2.97 10.42
N ARG A 154 -2.97 2.30 10.00
CA ARG A 154 -2.86 0.84 10.06
C ARG A 154 -2.06 0.46 11.31
N CYS A 155 -2.75 -0.01 12.34
CA CYS A 155 -2.17 -0.22 13.66
C CYS A 155 -1.92 -1.69 14.00
N GLY A 156 -2.61 -2.64 13.37
CA GLY A 156 -2.51 -4.07 13.67
C GLY A 156 -1.15 -4.68 13.30
N ASP A 157 -1.07 -5.25 12.10
CA ASP A 157 0.01 -6.17 11.69
C ASP A 157 1.42 -5.54 11.67
N TYR A 158 1.51 -4.21 11.64
CA TYR A 158 2.79 -3.50 11.53
C TYR A 158 3.45 -3.22 12.88
N SER A 159 2.72 -3.37 13.99
CA SER A 159 3.12 -2.88 15.32
C SER A 159 4.40 -3.48 15.91
N ASN A 160 4.90 -4.58 15.35
CA ASN A 160 6.13 -5.26 15.77
C ASN A 160 7.24 -5.25 14.70
N SER A 161 7.02 -4.56 13.57
CA SER A 161 7.96 -4.49 12.45
C SER A 161 8.45 -3.05 12.26
N PRO A 162 9.57 -2.65 12.89
CA PRO A 162 10.05 -1.26 12.88
C PRO A 162 10.35 -0.71 11.48
N GLU A 163 10.62 -1.58 10.51
CA GLU A 163 10.82 -1.23 9.11
C GLU A 163 9.52 -0.85 8.40
N LEU A 164 8.38 -1.43 8.81
CA LEU A 164 7.03 -1.19 8.28
C LEU A 164 6.25 -0.11 9.07
N TRP A 165 6.48 -0.03 10.38
CA TRP A 165 5.68 0.77 11.31
C TRP A 165 5.84 2.27 11.13
N LEU A 166 4.78 3.01 10.81
CA LEU A 166 4.83 4.47 10.78
C LEU A 166 4.71 5.04 12.20
N ASP A 167 5.79 5.65 12.67
CA ASP A 167 5.83 6.17 14.03
C ASP A 167 5.00 7.47 14.20
N ARG A 168 4.76 7.86 15.46
CA ARG A 168 4.07 9.12 15.81
C ARG A 168 4.65 10.33 15.08
N LYS A 169 5.95 10.36 14.80
CA LYS A 169 6.60 11.52 14.17
C LYS A 169 6.14 11.68 12.72
N TYR A 170 5.98 10.58 11.96
CA TYR A 170 5.38 10.62 10.63
C TYR A 170 4.01 11.32 10.66
N TRP A 171 3.13 10.87 11.54
CA TRP A 171 1.77 11.41 11.62
C TRP A 171 1.73 12.89 12.04
N LEU A 172 2.55 13.29 13.02
CA LEU A 172 2.64 14.69 13.46
C LEU A 172 3.17 15.61 12.35
N HIS A 173 4.17 15.15 11.59
CA HIS A 173 4.64 15.88 10.42
C HIS A 173 3.55 15.99 9.34
N GLY A 174 2.79 14.92 9.13
CA GLY A 174 1.67 14.88 8.19
C GLY A 174 0.59 15.89 8.57
N ILE A 175 0.15 15.89 9.83
CA ILE A 175 -0.81 16.87 10.39
C ILE A 175 -0.28 18.30 10.19
N LYS A 176 1.00 18.55 10.49
CA LYS A 176 1.61 19.87 10.29
C LYS A 176 1.58 20.28 8.81
N ASN A 177 1.88 19.37 7.88
CA ASN A 177 1.85 19.67 6.45
C ASN A 177 0.42 19.88 5.93
N MET A 178 -0.55 19.08 6.38
CA MET A 178 -1.97 19.30 6.07
C MET A 178 -2.47 20.66 6.56
N LYS A 179 -2.04 21.10 7.75
CA LYS A 179 -2.36 22.44 8.25
C LYS A 179 -1.72 23.58 7.46
N LYS A 180 -0.64 23.33 6.70
CA LYS A 180 -0.11 24.33 5.75
C LYS A 180 -0.96 24.44 4.49
N VAL A 181 -1.53 23.32 4.03
CA VAL A 181 -2.47 23.29 2.91
C VAL A 181 -3.76 24.02 3.31
N ARG A 182 -4.26 23.75 4.53
CA ARG A 182 -5.46 24.38 5.06
C ARG A 182 -5.36 24.63 6.58
N PRO A 183 -5.32 25.89 7.06
CA PRO A 183 -5.06 26.19 8.47
C PRO A 183 -6.12 25.70 9.48
N ASP A 184 -7.40 25.66 9.09
CA ASP A 184 -8.55 25.23 9.90
C ASP A 184 -8.82 23.71 9.82
N MET A 185 -7.83 22.92 9.36
CA MET A 185 -7.99 21.48 9.16
C MET A 185 -8.24 20.72 10.48
N GLU A 186 -9.33 19.95 10.48
CA GLU A 186 -9.69 18.91 11.44
C GLU A 186 -9.16 17.54 11.01
N PHE A 187 -9.02 16.62 11.96
CA PHE A 187 -8.49 15.29 11.70
C PHE A 187 -9.36 14.21 12.35
N LEU A 188 -9.62 13.15 11.59
CA LEU A 188 -10.27 11.94 12.07
C LEU A 188 -9.43 10.75 11.62
N ALA A 189 -9.06 9.88 12.56
CA ALA A 189 -8.37 8.65 12.25
C ALA A 189 -9.35 7.51 12.01
N VAL A 190 -9.19 6.81 10.89
CA VAL A 190 -9.84 5.54 10.58
C VAL A 190 -8.80 4.45 10.75
N THR A 191 -9.12 3.44 11.57
CA THR A 191 -8.14 2.45 12.04
C THR A 191 -8.78 1.09 12.31
N ASP A 192 -7.96 0.05 12.14
CA ASP A 192 -8.28 -1.32 12.54
C ASP A 192 -8.21 -1.53 14.06
N ASP A 193 -7.53 -0.64 14.79
CA ASP A 193 -7.38 -0.68 16.24
C ASP A 193 -7.40 0.75 16.84
N VAL A 194 -8.52 1.14 17.44
CA VAL A 194 -8.71 2.45 18.12
C VAL A 194 -7.78 2.59 19.31
N GLU A 195 -7.55 1.52 20.07
CA GLU A 195 -6.69 1.58 21.25
C GLU A 195 -5.27 1.91 20.79
N ALA A 196 -4.72 1.14 19.84
CA ALA A 196 -3.39 1.39 19.29
C ALA A 196 -3.29 2.76 18.60
N ALA A 197 -4.31 3.21 17.87
CA ALA A 197 -4.34 4.56 17.31
C ALA A 197 -4.22 5.63 18.38
N HIS A 198 -4.95 5.51 19.50
CA HIS A 198 -4.87 6.43 20.63
C HIS A 198 -3.47 6.44 21.25
N LYS A 199 -2.77 5.30 21.27
CA LYS A 199 -1.36 5.21 21.73
C LYS A 199 -0.39 5.98 20.81
N ILE A 200 -0.75 6.19 19.54
CA ILE A 200 0.10 6.88 18.55
C ILE A 200 -0.27 8.35 18.45
N LEU A 201 -1.57 8.67 18.42
CA LEU A 201 -2.16 10.00 18.24
C LEU A 201 -3.31 10.24 19.23
N PRO A 202 -3.04 10.42 20.53
CA PRO A 202 -4.11 10.66 21.52
C PRO A 202 -4.90 11.96 21.25
N GLU A 203 -4.33 12.91 20.52
CA GLU A 203 -4.99 14.17 20.14
C GLU A 203 -5.96 14.07 18.97
N VAL A 204 -6.01 12.93 18.26
CA VAL A 204 -6.90 12.71 17.12
C VAL A 204 -7.96 11.69 17.50
N LYS A 205 -9.23 12.02 17.27
CA LYS A 205 -10.32 11.06 17.41
C LYS A 205 -10.10 9.89 16.45
N ALA A 206 -10.14 8.66 16.95
CA ALA A 206 -10.06 7.46 16.14
C ALA A 206 -11.41 6.73 16.12
N VAL A 207 -11.76 6.16 14.97
CA VAL A 207 -12.92 5.29 14.77
C VAL A 207 -12.49 4.01 14.08
N THR A 208 -13.19 2.92 14.38
CA THR A 208 -13.09 1.65 13.68
C THR A 208 -14.44 1.38 13.03
N ASN A 209 -14.44 0.99 11.77
CA ASN A 209 -15.65 0.61 11.05
C ASN A 209 -15.50 -0.77 10.40
N ASP A 210 -16.52 -1.17 9.65
CA ASP A 210 -16.41 -2.33 8.77
C ASP A 210 -15.65 -1.98 7.47
N LEU A 211 -15.37 -3.03 6.68
CA LEU A 211 -14.59 -2.93 5.44
C LEU A 211 -15.19 -1.92 4.45
N ALA A 212 -16.51 -1.96 4.25
CA ALA A 212 -17.21 -1.07 3.33
C ALA A 212 -17.11 0.38 3.79
N LYS A 213 -17.38 0.64 5.08
CA LYS A 213 -17.34 1.99 5.65
C LYS A 213 -15.95 2.60 5.61
N ASP A 214 -14.90 1.81 5.88
CA ASP A 214 -13.52 2.28 5.75
C ASP A 214 -13.17 2.62 4.30
N TYR A 215 -13.57 1.77 3.35
CA TYR A 215 -13.34 2.02 1.92
C TYR A 215 -14.01 3.33 1.47
N VAL A 216 -15.30 3.53 1.77
CA VAL A 216 -16.03 4.74 1.33
C VAL A 216 -15.59 5.99 2.08
N THR A 217 -15.14 5.86 3.32
CA THR A 217 -14.57 6.99 4.08
C THR A 217 -13.29 7.49 3.42
N ILE A 218 -12.43 6.59 2.91
CA ILE A 218 -11.25 6.98 2.15
C ILE A 218 -11.65 7.51 0.76
N LYS A 219 -12.57 6.83 0.05
CA LYS A 219 -13.03 7.21 -1.30
C LYS A 219 -13.61 8.62 -1.32
N ASN A 220 -14.42 8.98 -0.32
CA ASN A 220 -15.14 10.25 -0.29
C ASN A 220 -14.44 11.32 0.58
N ALA A 221 -13.19 11.10 0.98
CA ALA A 221 -12.40 12.10 1.71
C ALA A 221 -11.79 13.13 0.76
N LYS A 222 -11.85 14.41 1.15
CA LYS A 222 -11.19 15.50 0.42
C LYS A 222 -9.70 15.58 0.70
N TYR A 223 -9.28 15.25 1.93
CA TYR A 223 -7.88 15.25 2.34
C TYR A 223 -7.51 13.93 3.00
N LEU A 224 -6.38 13.35 2.61
CA LEU A 224 -5.94 12.02 3.07
C LEU A 224 -4.53 12.06 3.64
N LEU A 225 -4.33 11.54 4.85
CA LEU A 225 -3.02 11.21 5.39
C LEU A 225 -2.91 9.69 5.54
N LEU A 226 -2.16 9.06 4.66
CA LEU A 226 -2.20 7.62 4.42
C LEU A 226 -1.08 6.86 5.15
N SER A 227 -1.36 5.59 5.44
CA SER A 227 -0.36 4.57 5.75
C SER A 227 0.20 3.94 4.47
N ASN A 228 1.23 3.09 4.60
CA ASN A 228 1.83 2.30 3.52
C ASN A 228 1.01 1.04 3.16
N SER A 229 -0.31 1.17 3.07
CA SER A 229 -1.23 0.06 2.81
C SER A 229 -1.89 0.22 1.44
N SER A 230 -1.83 -0.84 0.62
CA SER A 230 -2.46 -0.89 -0.71
C SER A 230 -3.99 -0.72 -0.65
N PHE A 231 -4.61 -1.01 0.49
CA PHE A 231 -6.06 -0.86 0.71
C PHE A 231 -6.56 0.55 0.38
N ALA A 232 -5.78 1.58 0.67
CA ALA A 232 -6.19 2.96 0.47
C ALA A 232 -5.97 3.47 -0.96
N VAL A 233 -5.32 2.69 -1.84
CA VAL A 233 -4.92 3.20 -3.15
C VAL A 233 -6.13 3.39 -4.06
N PHE A 234 -6.87 2.33 -4.38
CA PHE A 234 -8.04 2.44 -5.25
C PHE A 234 -9.12 3.39 -4.74
N PRO A 235 -9.55 3.40 -3.46
CA PRO A 235 -10.54 4.36 -3.03
C PRO A 235 -10.07 5.80 -3.24
N ALA A 236 -8.79 6.11 -2.98
CA ALA A 236 -8.25 7.43 -3.26
C ALA A 236 -8.11 7.71 -4.77
N PHE A 237 -7.73 6.71 -5.56
CA PHE A 237 -7.51 6.84 -7.01
C PHE A 237 -8.81 7.04 -7.80
N THR A 238 -9.91 6.41 -7.36
CA THR A 238 -11.24 6.51 -7.97
C THR A 238 -12.10 7.61 -7.35
N SER A 239 -11.58 8.36 -6.38
CA SER A 239 -12.30 9.46 -5.72
C SER A 239 -12.68 10.58 -6.69
N ASP A 240 -13.90 11.10 -6.53
CA ASP A 240 -14.36 12.36 -7.12
C ASP A 240 -14.12 13.57 -6.19
N GLU A 241 -13.80 13.31 -4.92
CA GLU A 241 -13.72 14.32 -3.86
C GLU A 241 -12.28 14.71 -3.50
N LEU A 242 -11.31 13.84 -3.80
CA LEU A 242 -9.94 13.99 -3.34
C LEU A 242 -9.28 15.28 -3.87
N VAL A 243 -8.86 16.13 -2.95
CA VAL A 243 -8.12 17.37 -3.20
C VAL A 243 -6.63 17.17 -2.97
N TYR A 244 -6.23 16.52 -1.87
CA TYR A 244 -4.83 16.36 -1.51
C TYR A 244 -4.57 15.13 -0.63
N ALA A 245 -3.60 14.31 -0.99
CA ALA A 245 -3.18 13.14 -0.22
C ALA A 245 -1.69 13.16 0.09
N ILE A 246 -1.32 12.80 1.33
CA ILE A 246 0.05 12.54 1.74
C ILE A 246 0.20 11.06 2.10
N ALA A 247 1.16 10.40 1.48
CA ALA A 247 1.58 9.03 1.72
C ALA A 247 3.04 8.96 2.21
N PRO A 248 3.49 7.84 2.80
CA PRO A 248 4.88 7.72 3.24
C PRO A 248 5.82 7.53 2.05
N LYS A 249 6.86 8.37 1.95
CA LYS A 249 7.96 8.17 1.01
C LYS A 249 8.71 6.87 1.33
N TYR A 250 9.20 6.18 0.29
CA TYR A 250 9.82 4.84 0.36
C TYR A 250 8.85 3.78 0.89
N TRP A 251 7.66 3.71 0.31
CA TRP A 251 6.53 2.84 0.69
C TRP A 251 6.94 1.58 1.47
N ALA A 252 6.35 1.33 2.64
CA ALA A 252 6.68 0.20 3.53
C ALA A 252 8.12 0.15 4.09
N ARG A 253 9.03 1.06 3.72
CA ARG A 253 10.40 1.18 4.29
C ARG A 253 10.75 2.62 4.70
N HIS A 254 9.73 3.45 4.94
CA HIS A 254 9.86 4.86 5.33
C HIS A 254 10.94 5.12 6.39
N ASN A 255 10.98 4.28 7.43
CA ASN A 255 11.91 4.46 8.55
C ASN A 255 13.35 4.10 8.20
N VAL A 256 13.54 3.05 7.40
CA VAL A 256 14.85 2.38 7.25
C VAL A 256 15.52 2.65 5.91
N SER A 257 14.75 3.10 4.91
CA SER A 257 15.29 3.44 3.60
C SER A 257 16.31 4.58 3.69
N ASP A 258 17.38 4.42 2.92
CA ASP A 258 18.42 5.40 2.66
C ASP A 258 18.32 6.02 1.25
N GLY A 259 17.22 5.75 0.53
CA GLY A 259 16.94 6.24 -0.82
C GLY A 259 16.35 5.18 -1.75
N TYR A 260 16.48 3.89 -1.43
CA TYR A 260 15.79 2.84 -2.18
C TYR A 260 14.28 2.88 -1.93
N TRP A 261 13.49 2.44 -2.91
CA TRP A 261 12.04 2.38 -2.79
C TRP A 261 11.57 0.94 -2.69
N ALA A 262 10.84 0.59 -1.62
CA ALA A 262 10.19 -0.70 -1.54
C ALA A 262 8.95 -0.65 -2.45
N SER A 263 8.96 -1.44 -3.54
CA SER A 263 8.01 -1.43 -4.64
C SER A 263 7.96 -0.08 -5.38
N GLU A 264 8.78 0.09 -6.43
CA GLU A 264 8.78 1.31 -7.26
C GLU A 264 7.40 1.56 -7.88
N GLN A 265 6.63 0.48 -8.08
CA GLN A 265 5.24 0.47 -8.49
C GLN A 265 4.30 1.28 -7.57
N ASN A 266 4.65 1.50 -6.30
CA ASN A 266 3.81 2.23 -5.34
C ASN A 266 4.04 3.76 -5.31
N ILE A 267 4.52 4.32 -6.43
CA ILE A 267 4.58 5.76 -6.68
C ILE A 267 3.41 6.17 -7.59
N TYR A 268 2.30 6.58 -6.98
CA TYR A 268 1.05 6.97 -7.61
C TYR A 268 0.95 8.48 -7.79
N SER A 269 0.45 8.91 -8.95
CA SER A 269 0.32 10.29 -9.37
C SER A 269 -0.64 11.12 -8.51
N CYS A 270 -1.65 10.49 -7.90
CA CYS A 270 -2.63 11.16 -7.04
C CYS A 270 -2.10 11.48 -5.63
N PHE A 271 -0.89 11.03 -5.28
CA PHE A 271 -0.31 11.21 -3.95
C PHE A 271 0.88 12.16 -3.94
N HIS A 272 1.09 12.77 -2.78
CA HIS A 272 2.35 13.38 -2.39
C HIS A 272 3.03 12.50 -1.34
N TYR A 273 4.36 12.50 -1.32
CA TYR A 273 5.15 11.58 -0.51
C TYR A 273 5.95 12.34 0.53
N MET A 274 5.79 11.97 1.80
CA MET A 274 6.46 12.63 2.90
C MET A 274 7.65 11.80 3.40
N ASP A 275 8.80 12.45 3.60
CA ASP A 275 10.01 11.85 4.14
C ASP A 275 10.06 11.88 5.69
N LYS A 276 11.09 11.25 6.28
CA LYS A 276 11.30 11.20 7.74
C LYS A 276 11.53 12.57 8.41
N LYS A 277 11.85 13.59 7.62
CA LYS A 277 12.08 14.98 8.08
C LYS A 277 10.82 15.84 7.92
N GLY A 278 9.76 15.31 7.28
CA GLY A 278 8.52 16.02 7.02
C GLY A 278 8.55 16.86 5.74
N GLY A 279 9.55 16.67 4.88
CA GLY A 279 9.54 17.20 3.51
C GLY A 279 8.52 16.44 2.67
N VAL A 280 7.75 17.15 1.86
CA VAL A 280 6.68 16.58 1.00
C VAL A 280 7.10 16.77 -0.45
N PHE A 281 6.98 15.69 -1.24
CA PHE A 281 7.46 15.59 -2.61
C PHE A 281 6.31 15.11 -3.51
N SER A 282 6.28 15.57 -4.75
CA SER A 282 5.42 15.01 -5.79
C SER A 282 5.85 13.59 -6.18
N ALA A 283 4.97 12.86 -6.87
CA ALA A 283 5.29 11.56 -7.45
C ALA A 283 6.49 11.64 -8.41
N ASP A 284 6.56 12.67 -9.26
CA ASP A 284 7.63 12.83 -10.25
C ASP A 284 8.98 13.14 -9.61
N GLU A 285 9.02 13.96 -8.55
CA GLU A 285 10.23 14.16 -7.76
C GLU A 285 10.71 12.84 -7.15
N CYS A 286 9.80 12.01 -6.62
CA CYS A 286 10.16 10.70 -6.09
C CYS A 286 10.73 9.76 -7.15
N ARG A 287 10.11 9.69 -8.35
CA ARG A 287 10.60 8.88 -9.47
C ARG A 287 11.99 9.34 -9.91
N LYS A 288 12.19 10.65 -10.04
CA LYS A 288 13.49 11.22 -10.42
C LYS A 288 14.57 10.93 -9.39
N GLU A 289 14.29 11.14 -8.10
CA GLU A 289 15.25 10.83 -7.03
C GLU A 289 15.60 9.34 -7.01
N LEU A 290 14.64 8.45 -7.21
CA LEU A 290 14.85 7.01 -7.27
C LEU A 290 15.74 6.62 -8.45
N GLU A 291 15.51 7.18 -9.63
CA GLU A 291 16.33 6.94 -10.81
C GLU A 291 17.78 7.44 -10.63
N GLU A 292 17.96 8.58 -9.97
CA GLU A 292 19.29 9.08 -9.58
C GLU A 292 19.95 8.17 -8.54
N TYR A 293 19.19 7.70 -7.54
CA TYR A 293 19.67 6.78 -6.52
C TYR A 293 20.15 5.46 -7.12
N LYS A 294 19.38 4.85 -8.04
CA LYS A 294 19.71 3.57 -8.70
C LYS A 294 21.06 3.63 -9.42
N LYS A 295 21.38 4.76 -10.07
CA LYS A 295 22.65 4.97 -10.80
C LYS A 295 23.86 5.02 -9.87
N ALA A 296 23.72 5.63 -8.70
CA ALA A 296 24.82 5.85 -7.77
C ALA A 296 24.95 4.77 -6.68
N SER A 297 23.86 4.05 -6.37
CA SER A 297 23.75 3.23 -5.17
C SER A 297 24.59 1.93 -5.22
N PRO A 298 25.52 1.73 -4.27
CA PRO A 298 26.19 0.44 -4.09
C PRO A 298 25.24 -0.70 -3.70
N VAL A 299 24.06 -0.38 -3.18
CA VAL A 299 23.03 -1.36 -2.83
C VAL A 299 22.43 -1.96 -4.11
N TYR A 300 22.02 -1.13 -5.07
CA TYR A 300 21.46 -1.59 -6.36
C TYR A 300 22.49 -2.31 -7.24
N ARG A 301 23.80 -2.08 -7.06
CA ARG A 301 24.84 -2.92 -7.70
C ARG A 301 24.78 -4.41 -7.29
N ARG A 302 24.02 -4.73 -6.24
CA ARG A 302 23.80 -6.09 -5.71
C ARG A 302 22.34 -6.51 -5.80
N LEU A 303 21.57 -5.93 -6.72
CA LEU A 303 20.21 -6.38 -7.02
C LEU A 303 20.20 -7.90 -7.25
N ASP A 304 19.22 -8.57 -6.65
CA ASP A 304 18.99 -10.02 -6.75
C ASP A 304 20.13 -10.91 -6.20
N ARG A 305 21.06 -10.34 -5.44
CA ARG A 305 22.20 -11.07 -4.88
C ARG A 305 22.14 -11.09 -3.36
N LYS A 306 21.99 -12.30 -2.80
CA LYS A 306 22.14 -12.52 -1.36
C LYS A 306 23.54 -12.11 -0.88
N PRO A 307 23.67 -11.55 0.32
CA PRO A 307 24.93 -11.08 0.88
C PRO A 307 25.87 -12.23 1.22
N GLY A 308 27.18 -12.04 1.02
CA GLY A 308 28.20 -12.94 1.55
C GLY A 308 28.28 -12.90 3.09
N ALA A 309 28.99 -13.86 3.70
CA ALA A 309 28.99 -14.08 5.15
C ALA A 309 29.32 -12.84 6.00
N VAL A 310 30.33 -12.06 5.60
CA VAL A 310 30.76 -10.85 6.33
C VAL A 310 29.65 -9.78 6.33
N LEU A 311 29.04 -9.54 5.17
CA LEU A 311 27.95 -8.57 5.05
C LEU A 311 26.70 -9.06 5.80
N LYS A 312 26.37 -10.35 5.69
CA LYS A 312 25.25 -10.96 6.42
C LYS A 312 25.44 -10.83 7.94
N PHE A 313 26.67 -10.98 8.45
CA PHE A 313 26.97 -10.75 9.86
C PHE A 313 26.69 -9.29 10.28
N GLY A 314 27.17 -8.31 9.51
CA GLY A 314 26.88 -6.90 9.76
C GLY A 314 25.37 -6.57 9.68
N GLN A 315 24.66 -7.15 8.72
CA GLN A 315 23.21 -7.01 8.57
C GLN A 315 22.45 -7.57 9.78
N ASN A 316 22.86 -8.72 10.32
CA ASN A 316 22.28 -9.28 11.54
C ASN A 316 22.44 -8.34 12.74
N ILE A 317 23.62 -7.74 12.90
CA ILE A 317 23.87 -6.76 13.97
C ILE A 317 22.94 -5.54 13.79
N ARG A 318 22.85 -5.01 12.57
CA ARG A 318 21.98 -3.87 12.25
C ARG A 318 20.51 -4.18 12.55
N ALA A 319 19.99 -5.31 12.07
CA ALA A 319 18.60 -5.71 12.31
C ALA A 319 18.32 -5.84 13.82
N LYS A 320 19.20 -6.51 14.58
CA LYS A 320 19.07 -6.61 16.05
C LYS A 320 19.09 -5.25 16.72
N ALA A 321 19.97 -4.34 16.30
CA ALA A 321 20.05 -2.99 16.86
C ALA A 321 18.77 -2.17 16.56
N LEU A 322 18.22 -2.27 15.35
CA LEU A 322 16.96 -1.62 14.97
C LEU A 322 15.79 -2.10 15.84
N TYR A 323 15.63 -3.41 15.98
CA TYR A 323 14.58 -4.01 16.80
C TYR A 323 14.77 -3.70 18.28
N PHE A 324 16.01 -3.77 18.80
CA PHE A 324 16.30 -3.40 20.18
C PHE A 324 15.91 -1.94 20.44
N ALA A 325 16.37 -1.00 19.61
CA ALA A 325 16.04 0.41 19.76
C ALA A 325 14.52 0.67 19.69
N TYR A 326 13.82 -0.01 18.77
CA TYR A 326 12.36 0.09 18.64
C TYR A 326 11.64 -0.43 19.90
N MET A 327 11.99 -1.64 20.34
CA MET A 327 11.36 -2.27 21.50
C MET A 327 11.67 -1.52 22.80
N SER A 328 12.90 -1.01 22.98
CA SER A 328 13.24 -0.16 24.11
C SER A 328 12.42 1.13 24.13
N ARG A 329 12.19 1.78 22.97
CA ARG A 329 11.30 2.95 22.89
C ARG A 329 9.85 2.60 23.21
N LYS A 330 9.35 1.46 22.73
CA LYS A 330 8.00 0.96 23.03
C LYS A 330 7.81 0.70 24.52
N ALA A 331 8.79 0.03 25.15
CA ALA A 331 8.82 -0.22 26.59
C ALA A 331 8.87 1.08 27.41
N TYR A 332 9.77 2.00 27.05
CA TYR A 332 9.87 3.31 27.68
C TYR A 332 8.54 4.08 27.61
N ARG A 333 7.92 4.19 26.43
CA ARG A 333 6.59 4.85 26.28
C ARG A 333 5.50 4.15 27.07
N SER A 334 5.55 2.82 27.20
CA SER A 334 4.61 2.09 28.06
C SER A 334 4.79 2.44 29.54
N ILE A 335 6.03 2.58 30.02
CA ILE A 335 6.32 2.96 31.40
C ILE A 335 5.84 4.40 31.66
N VAL A 336 6.21 5.33 30.79
CA VAL A 336 5.86 6.76 30.91
C VAL A 336 4.33 6.96 30.96
N ARG A 337 3.55 6.19 30.19
CA ARG A 337 2.07 6.21 30.28
C ARG A 337 1.53 5.65 31.58
N ARG A 338 2.07 4.51 32.04
CA ARG A 338 1.65 3.91 33.32
C ARG A 338 1.98 4.81 34.52
N MET A 339 2.96 5.70 34.37
CA MET A 339 3.30 6.73 35.34
C MET A 339 2.45 8.01 35.20
N GLY A 340 1.54 8.09 34.23
CA GLY A 340 0.67 9.26 33.99
C GLY A 340 1.40 10.48 33.41
N ILE A 341 2.62 10.33 32.90
CA ILE A 341 3.44 11.44 32.39
C ILE A 341 3.01 11.83 30.97
N ILE A 342 2.52 10.87 30.18
CA ILE A 342 1.92 11.10 28.86
C ILE A 342 0.56 10.40 28.81
N GLY A 343 -0.39 11.03 28.13
CA GLY A 343 -1.73 10.48 27.85
C GLY A 343 -1.68 9.22 27.00
#